data_AF-A0A0A8H0J7-F1
#
_entry.id   AF-A0A0A8H0J7-F1
#
_cell.length_a   1.000
_cell.length_b   1.000
_cell.length_c   1.000
_cell.angle_alpha   90.00
_cell.angle_beta   90.00
_cell.angle_gamma   90.00
#
_symmetry.space_group_name_H-M   'P 1'
#
loop_
_entity.id
_entity.type
_entity.pdbx_description
1 polymer ?
#
loop_
_entity_poly.entity_id
_entity_poly.type
_entity_poly.pdbx_seq_one_letter_code
_entity_poly.pdbx_strand_id
1 'polypeptide(L)'
;MNQNLSNVLIHHQFILKNTQNIDTSLYTKMKTITIILGEDAKSQKYLVIFSFAKSKILMKNIIDIEKIFLNINKDILCKKNIFFHKAMICSKVQNYLNLKGIKNYAFV
;
A
#
# COMPACT_ATOMS: atom_id res chain seq x y z
N MET A 1 14.91 5.77 -1.23
CA MET A 1 13.90 4.93 -0.54
C MET A 1 14.29 4.82 0.93
N ASN A 2 13.35 4.91 1.87
CA ASN A 2 13.65 4.75 3.30
C ASN A 2 14.11 3.29 3.53
N GLN A 3 15.32 3.06 4.06
CA GLN A 3 15.93 1.72 4.15
C GLN A 3 15.01 0.70 4.84
N ASN A 4 14.22 1.16 5.82
CA ASN A 4 13.25 0.34 6.54
C ASN A 4 12.13 -0.20 5.63
N LEU A 5 11.64 0.58 4.66
CA LEU A 5 10.57 0.15 3.75
C LEU A 5 11.07 -0.85 2.71
N SER A 6 12.31 -0.67 2.25
CA SER A 6 12.97 -1.64 1.36
C SER A 6 13.09 -3.00 2.03
N ASN A 7 13.45 -3.02 3.32
CA ASN A 7 13.55 -4.26 4.08
C ASN A 7 12.19 -4.97 4.23
N VAL A 8 11.11 -4.22 4.47
CA VAL A 8 9.76 -4.80 4.51
C VAL A 8 9.40 -5.42 3.16
N LEU A 9 9.65 -4.72 2.05
CA LEU A 9 9.40 -5.28 0.71
C LEU A 9 10.18 -6.57 0.48
N ILE A 10 11.48 -6.58 0.78
CA ILE A 10 12.36 -7.74 0.61
C ILE A 10 11.92 -8.90 1.49
N HIS A 11 11.55 -8.64 2.75
CA HIS A 11 11.04 -9.65 3.68
C HIS A 11 9.81 -10.37 3.13
N HIS A 12 8.94 -9.63 2.44
CA HIS A 12 7.76 -10.18 1.75
C HIS A 12 8.02 -10.59 0.30
N GLN A 13 9.29 -10.76 -0.10
CA GLN A 13 9.73 -11.20 -1.43
C GLN A 13 9.33 -10.25 -2.59
N PHE A 14 9.09 -8.98 -2.29
CA PHE A 14 8.86 -7.94 -3.29
C PHE A 14 10.17 -7.21 -3.60
N ILE A 15 10.70 -7.42 -4.80
CA ILE A 15 11.86 -6.68 -5.31
C ILE A 15 11.36 -5.70 -6.36
N LEU A 16 11.27 -4.42 -5.97
CA LEU A 16 10.85 -3.33 -6.83
C LEU A 16 12.07 -2.51 -7.28
N LYS A 17 12.07 -2.14 -8.55
CA LYS A 17 13.02 -1.22 -9.19
C LYS A 17 12.31 0.10 -9.50
N ASN A 18 13.09 1.14 -9.81
CA ASN A 18 12.58 2.48 -10.16
C ASN A 18 11.59 3.04 -9.13
N THR A 19 11.86 2.78 -7.83
CA THR A 19 10.91 3.14 -6.78
C THR A 19 10.85 4.65 -6.59
N GLN A 20 9.64 5.20 -6.61
CA GLN A 20 9.37 6.61 -6.38
C GLN A 20 8.39 6.75 -5.21
N ASN A 21 8.69 7.67 -4.30
CA ASN A 21 7.74 8.05 -3.27
C ASN A 21 6.72 9.00 -3.88
N ILE A 22 5.43 8.71 -3.68
CA ILE A 22 4.36 9.61 -4.06
C ILE A 22 4.09 10.56 -2.90
N ASP A 23 3.98 11.85 -3.19
CA ASP A 23 3.54 12.83 -2.19
C ASP A 23 2.11 12.52 -1.76
N THR A 24 1.97 12.06 -0.52
CA THR A 24 0.69 11.64 0.05
C THR A 24 -0.28 12.81 0.22
N SER A 25 0.23 14.04 0.33
CA SER A 25 -0.59 15.23 0.58
C SER A 25 -1.56 15.54 -0.57
N LEU A 26 -1.22 15.09 -1.78
CA LEU A 26 -2.05 15.23 -2.98
C LEU A 26 -3.27 14.28 -2.97
N TYR A 27 -3.20 13.19 -2.22
CA TYR A 27 -4.20 12.12 -2.27
C TYR A 27 -4.97 11.92 -0.95
N THR A 28 -4.38 12.32 0.18
CA THR A 28 -4.99 12.13 1.49
C THR A 28 -4.41 13.06 2.56
N LYS A 29 -5.20 13.27 3.62
CA LYS A 29 -4.76 13.95 4.85
C LYS A 29 -4.16 12.97 5.88
N MET A 30 -4.11 11.68 5.57
CA MET A 30 -3.56 10.67 6.48
C MET A 30 -2.04 10.84 6.61
N LYS A 31 -1.59 11.18 7.83
CA LYS A 31 -0.16 11.36 8.14
C LYS A 31 0.57 10.05 8.44
N THR A 32 -0.17 8.97 8.67
CA THR A 32 0.39 7.67 9.08
C THR A 32 0.58 6.73 7.91
N ILE A 33 0.66 7.25 6.68
CA ILE A 33 0.89 6.41 5.51
C ILE A 33 2.06 6.90 4.67
N THR A 34 2.65 5.99 3.91
CA THR A 34 3.63 6.30 2.87
C THR A 34 3.26 5.52 1.63
N ILE A 35 3.37 6.16 0.47
CA ILE A 35 3.00 5.58 -0.82
C ILE A 35 4.25 5.47 -1.69
N ILE A 36 4.47 4.28 -2.23
CA ILE A 36 5.58 3.97 -3.12
C ILE A 36 5.02 3.42 -4.42
N LEU A 37 5.47 4.00 -5.53
CA LEU A 37 5.34 3.41 -6.86
C LEU A 37 6.63 2.66 -7.17
N GLY A 38 6.56 1.50 -7.81
CA GLY A 38 7.74 0.80 -8.30
C GLY A 38 7.37 -0.24 -9.35
N GLU A 39 8.39 -0.83 -9.98
CA GLU A 39 8.19 -1.83 -11.02
C GLU A 39 8.92 -3.13 -10.66
N ASP A 40 8.31 -4.28 -10.94
CA ASP A 40 9.05 -5.55 -10.83
C ASP A 40 9.99 -5.77 -12.01
N ALA A 41 10.72 -6.89 -12.00
CA ALA A 41 11.61 -7.27 -13.09
C ALA A 41 10.90 -7.47 -14.44
N LYS A 42 9.56 -7.60 -14.46
CA LYS A 42 8.73 -7.71 -15.66
C LYS A 42 8.10 -6.36 -16.05
N SER A 43 8.58 -5.25 -15.49
CA SER A 43 8.07 -3.90 -15.71
C SER A 43 6.58 -3.76 -15.37
N GLN A 44 6.05 -4.60 -14.47
CA GLN A 44 4.70 -4.41 -13.96
C GLN A 44 4.74 -3.34 -12.88
N LYS A 45 3.91 -2.30 -13.02
CA LYS A 45 3.78 -1.23 -12.02
C LYS A 45 3.02 -1.71 -10.79
N TYR A 46 3.63 -1.50 -9.63
CA TYR A 46 3.07 -1.74 -8.30
C TYR A 46 2.84 -0.39 -7.62
N LEU A 47 1.66 -0.28 -7.04
CA LEU A 47 1.34 0.77 -6.10
C LEU A 47 1.30 0.16 -4.71
N VAL A 48 2.18 0.64 -3.83
CA VAL A 48 2.35 0.12 -2.49
C VAL A 48 2.02 1.19 -1.47
N ILE A 49 1.13 0.89 -0.54
CA ILE A 49 0.81 1.76 0.59
C ILE A 49 1.26 1.10 1.88
N PHE A 50 2.07 1.80 2.65
CA PHE A 50 2.47 1.43 4.00
C PHE A 50 1.64 2.22 5.00
N SER A 51 0.96 1.54 5.92
CA SER A 51 0.28 2.15 7.05
C SER A 51 1.04 1.90 8.34
N PHE A 52 1.40 3.01 9.00
CA PHE A 52 2.05 3.07 10.30
C PHE A 52 1.06 3.39 11.43
N ALA A 53 -0.25 3.24 11.17
CA ALA A 53 -1.26 3.38 12.21
C ALA A 53 -0.95 2.42 13.36
N LYS A 54 -1.05 2.92 14.60
CA LYS A 54 -0.86 2.11 15.82
C LYS A 54 -2.16 1.47 16.29
N SER A 55 -3.29 2.13 16.03
CA SER A 55 -4.63 1.64 16.36
C SER A 55 -5.14 0.66 15.32
N LYS A 56 -6.02 -0.25 15.74
CA LYS A 56 -6.72 -1.20 14.86
C LYS A 56 -7.28 -0.50 13.62
N ILE A 57 -7.04 -1.10 12.45
CA ILE A 57 -7.53 -0.60 11.17
C ILE A 57 -8.95 -1.11 10.97
N LEU A 58 -9.88 -0.17 10.81
CA LEU A 58 -11.30 -0.43 10.63
C LEU A 58 -11.69 -0.31 9.16
N MET A 59 -12.91 -0.75 8.84
CA MET A 59 -13.46 -0.71 7.49
C MET A 59 -13.40 0.69 6.85
N LYS A 60 -13.72 1.74 7.62
CA LYS A 60 -13.65 3.13 7.15
C LYS A 60 -12.26 3.51 6.66
N ASN A 61 -11.22 3.08 7.37
CA ASN A 61 -9.84 3.37 7.00
C ASN A 61 -9.48 2.70 5.67
N ILE A 62 -9.95 1.47 5.47
CA ILE A 62 -9.66 0.71 4.26
C ILE A 62 -10.41 1.25 3.05
N ILE A 63 -11.65 1.71 3.22
CA ILE A 63 -12.40 2.39 2.16
C ILE A 63 -11.63 3.65 1.71
N ASP A 64 -11.04 4.40 2.64
CA ASP A 64 -10.22 5.56 2.28
C ASP A 64 -8.92 5.15 1.58
N ILE A 65 -8.29 4.05 2.00
CA ILE A 65 -7.10 3.48 1.31
C ILE A 65 -7.45 3.01 -0.10
N GLU A 66 -8.61 2.37 -0.31
CA GLU A 66 -9.09 1.99 -1.65
C GLU A 66 -9.27 3.22 -2.53
N LYS A 67 -9.86 4.30 -2.01
CA LYS A 67 -9.99 5.56 -2.76
C LYS A 67 -8.64 6.13 -3.19
N ILE A 68 -7.62 6.03 -2.33
CA ILE A 68 -6.26 6.45 -2.68
C ILE A 68 -5.72 5.62 -3.85
N PHE A 69 -5.84 4.29 -3.78
CA PHE A 69 -5.45 3.41 -4.90
C PHE A 69 -6.19 3.78 -6.19
N LEU A 70 -7.50 3.97 -6.14
CA LEU A 70 -8.30 4.32 -7.31
C LEU A 70 -7.92 5.67 -7.89
N ASN A 71 -7.66 6.68 -7.05
CA ASN A 71 -7.27 8.00 -7.52
C ASN A 71 -5.91 8.00 -8.20
N ILE A 72 -4.90 7.35 -7.60
CA ILE A 72 -3.58 7.24 -8.23
C ILE A 72 -3.66 6.40 -9.51
N ASN A 73 -4.48 5.35 -9.52
CA ASN A 73 -4.64 4.50 -10.71
C ASN A 73 -5.31 5.20 -11.90
N LYS A 74 -6.00 6.32 -11.69
CA LYS A 74 -6.50 7.16 -12.79
C LYS A 74 -5.38 7.88 -13.52
N ASP A 75 -4.36 8.32 -12.78
CA ASP A 75 -3.22 9.05 -13.32
C ASP A 75 -2.12 8.09 -13.82
N ILE A 76 -1.93 6.98 -13.12
CA ILE A 76 -0.87 6.00 -13.37
C ILE A 76 -1.46 4.61 -13.32
N LEU A 77 -1.58 3.96 -14.49
CA LEU A 77 -2.10 2.59 -14.56
C LEU A 77 -1.17 1.61 -13.82
N CYS A 78 -1.50 1.28 -12.57
CA CYS A 78 -0.80 0.25 -11.79
C CYS A 78 -1.56 -1.07 -11.90
N LYS A 79 -0.83 -2.15 -12.18
CA LYS A 79 -1.44 -3.49 -12.31
C LYS A 79 -1.71 -4.14 -10.96
N LYS A 80 -0.96 -3.76 -9.91
CA LYS A 80 -1.02 -4.42 -8.61
C LYS A 80 -0.99 -3.42 -7.47
N ASN A 81 -1.96 -3.55 -6.57
CA ASN A 81 -2.10 -2.75 -5.37
C ASN A 81 -1.69 -3.59 -4.15
N ILE A 82 -0.76 -3.09 -3.34
CA ILE A 82 -0.29 -3.77 -2.13
C ILE A 82 -0.46 -2.84 -0.93
N PHE A 83 -1.06 -3.36 0.14
CA PHE A 83 -1.26 -2.67 1.40
C PHE A 83 -0.48 -3.34 2.54
N PHE A 84 0.58 -2.69 2.99
CA PHE A 84 1.31 -3.10 4.18
C PHE A 84 0.73 -2.39 5.41
N HIS A 85 0.51 -3.12 6.50
CA HIS A 85 -0.05 -2.54 7.73
C HIS A 85 0.68 -2.98 8.99
N LYS A 86 0.95 -2.02 9.87
CA LYS A 86 1.51 -2.31 11.20
C LYS A 86 0.45 -2.68 12.23
N ALA A 87 -0.73 -2.04 12.17
CA ALA A 87 -1.83 -2.36 13.06
C ALA A 87 -2.59 -3.63 12.64
N MET A 88 -3.27 -4.23 13.62
CA MET A 88 -4.18 -5.34 13.39
C MET A 88 -5.37 -4.94 12.51
N ILE A 89 -5.76 -5.87 11.63
CA ILE A 89 -7.00 -5.84 10.86
C ILE A 89 -7.87 -7.02 11.26
N CYS A 90 -9.19 -6.90 11.11
CA CYS A 90 -10.10 -8.03 11.32
C CYS A 90 -10.33 -8.81 10.01
N SER A 91 -10.83 -10.04 10.13
CA SER A 91 -11.19 -10.89 8.98
C SER A 91 -12.14 -10.22 7.99
N LYS A 92 -13.09 -9.40 8.48
CA LYS A 92 -13.98 -8.61 7.61
C LYS A 92 -13.20 -7.64 6.71
N VAL A 93 -12.19 -6.99 7.25
CA VAL A 93 -11.30 -6.09 6.49
C VAL A 93 -10.44 -6.88 5.51
N GLN A 94 -9.86 -8.00 5.95
CA GLN A 94 -9.07 -8.89 5.10
C GLN A 94 -9.86 -9.31 3.86
N ASN A 95 -11.09 -9.79 4.08
CA ASN A 95 -11.97 -10.26 3.02
C ASN A 95 -12.31 -9.15 2.03
N TYR A 96 -12.56 -7.93 2.54
CA TYR A 96 -12.83 -6.78 1.68
C TYR A 96 -11.63 -6.44 0.79
N LEU A 97 -10.42 -6.38 1.34
CA LEU A 97 -9.20 -6.12 0.58
C LEU A 97 -9.01 -7.16 -0.53
N ASN A 98 -9.20 -8.44 -0.21
CA ASN A 98 -9.09 -9.54 -1.17
C ASN A 98 -10.12 -9.41 -2.31
N LEU A 99 -11.37 -9.08 -2.01
CA LEU A 99 -12.43 -8.87 -3.02
C LEU A 99 -12.10 -7.71 -3.96
N LYS A 100 -11.36 -6.70 -3.48
CA LYS A 100 -10.90 -5.55 -4.26
C LYS A 100 -9.59 -5.80 -5.00
N GLY A 101 -9.03 -7.01 -4.94
CA GLY A 101 -7.75 -7.35 -5.56
C GLY A 101 -6.55 -6.67 -4.89
N ILE A 102 -6.70 -6.17 -3.66
CA ILE A 102 -5.63 -5.52 -2.91
C ILE A 102 -4.95 -6.57 -2.04
N LYS A 103 -3.71 -6.91 -2.39
CA LYS A 103 -2.89 -7.79 -1.55
C LYS A 103 -2.50 -7.03 -0.29
N ASN A 104 -2.49 -7.71 0.86
CA ASN A 104 -2.12 -7.06 2.11
C ASN A 104 -1.25 -7.94 2.99
N TYR A 105 -0.39 -7.30 3.76
CA TYR A 105 0.59 -7.95 4.62
C TYR A 105 0.81 -7.15 5.91
N ALA A 106 0.86 -7.87 7.03
CA ALA A 106 1.28 -7.28 8.29
C ALA A 106 2.80 -7.13 8.32
N PHE A 107 3.31 -6.02 8.90
CA PHE A 107 4.74 -5.83 9.15
C PHE A 107 4.99 -5.21 10.53
N VAL A 108 6.11 -5.57 11.16
CA VAL A 108 6.48 -5.18 12.54
C VAL A 108 7.35 -3.94 12.55
#